data_AF-A0AAV8X1P7-F1
#
_entry.id   AF-A0AAV8X1P7-F1
#
_cell.length_a   1.000
_cell.length_b   1.000
_cell.length_c   1.000
_cell.angle_alpha   90.00
_cell.angle_beta   90.00
_cell.angle_gamma   90.00
#
_symmetry.space_group_name_H-M   'P 1'
#
loop_
_entity.id
_entity.type
_entity.pdbx_description
1 polymer ?
#
loop_
_entity_poly.entity_id
_entity_poly.type
_entity_poly.pdbx_seq_one_letter_code
_entity_poly.pdbx_strand_id
1 'polypeptide(L)'
;MGGVDYHDWLFENHSIAIRGKKWYWCLITRIVDMAVRNSFILYNLLHPKDKVSIKEFRRNIAVAYLKLGHGRRVQKDRPLSIPSTSRAQVVYDVRFDEKNHILDKRDNQRRCQFPLCKGKPRNFCKKCNATLCLPCFPKYHDKSYAK
;
A
#
# COMPACT_ATOMS: atom_id res chain seq x y z
N MET A 1 30.53 11.57 -17.49
CA MET A 1 30.66 11.21 -16.07
C MET A 1 29.48 11.62 -15.19
N GLY A 2 28.51 12.43 -15.65
CA GLY A 2 27.43 12.96 -14.79
C GLY A 2 26.30 12.02 -14.35
N GLY A 3 26.38 10.70 -14.61
CA GLY A 3 25.31 9.77 -14.19
C GLY A 3 25.26 9.58 -12.68
N VAL A 4 26.42 9.51 -12.03
CA VAL A 4 26.54 9.41 -10.57
C VAL A 4 26.18 10.75 -9.92
N ASP A 5 26.68 11.86 -10.46
CA ASP A 5 26.36 13.20 -9.96
C ASP A 5 24.86 13.52 -10.05
N TYR A 6 24.20 13.11 -11.14
CA TYR A 6 22.76 13.26 -11.29
C TYR A 6 22.00 12.41 -10.27
N HIS A 7 22.47 11.18 -10.05
CA HIS A 7 21.91 10.32 -9.03
C HIS A 7 22.07 10.97 -7.65
N ASP A 8 23.23 11.49 -7.27
CA ASP A 8 23.48 12.17 -6.00
C ASP A 8 22.65 13.45 -5.84
N TRP A 9 22.50 14.25 -6.90
CA TRP A 9 21.60 15.41 -6.93
C TRP A 9 20.15 15.01 -6.63
N LEU A 10 19.69 13.86 -7.16
CA LEU A 10 18.38 13.37 -6.83
C LEU A 10 18.21 13.08 -5.33
N PHE A 11 19.26 12.81 -4.52
CA PHE A 11 19.11 12.54 -3.07
C PHE A 11 18.93 13.80 -2.23
N GLU A 12 19.38 14.96 -2.70
CA GLU A 12 19.54 16.16 -1.87
C GLU A 12 18.24 16.59 -1.18
N ASN A 13 17.11 16.53 -1.88
CA ASN A 13 15.84 17.03 -1.35
C ASN A 13 14.98 16.01 -0.58
N HIS A 14 15.11 14.70 -0.84
CA HIS A 14 14.19 13.68 -0.31
C HIS A 14 14.90 12.39 0.11
N SER A 15 15.98 12.50 0.88
CA SER A 15 16.66 11.35 1.49
C SER A 15 16.03 10.95 2.83
N ILE A 16 16.25 9.71 3.26
CA ILE A 16 15.86 9.17 4.56
C ILE A 16 16.79 9.76 5.62
N ALA A 17 16.27 10.72 6.39
CA ALA A 17 16.99 11.38 7.48
C ALA A 17 16.91 10.62 8.82
N ILE A 18 16.95 9.28 8.79
CA ILE A 18 16.90 8.46 10.02
C ILE A 18 18.31 8.26 10.55
N ARG A 19 18.61 8.83 11.72
CA ARG A 19 19.89 8.63 12.40
C ARG A 19 19.90 7.31 13.17
N GLY A 20 20.69 6.36 12.68
CA GLY A 20 20.96 5.11 13.39
C GLY A 20 22.15 5.24 14.35
N LYS A 21 22.15 4.43 15.43
CA LYS A 21 23.28 4.35 16.37
C LYS A 21 24.45 3.54 15.82
N LYS A 22 24.18 2.62 14.88
CA LYS A 22 25.17 1.72 14.30
C LYS A 22 25.63 2.26 12.95
N TRP A 23 26.93 2.17 12.67
CA TRP A 23 27.55 2.72 11.46
C TRP A 23 26.90 2.22 10.17
N TYR A 24 26.55 0.94 10.10
CA TYR A 24 25.95 0.34 8.90
C TYR A 24 24.53 0.84 8.60
N TRP A 25 23.88 1.56 9.52
CA TRP A 25 22.54 2.08 9.31
C TRP A 25 22.49 3.06 8.15
N CYS A 26 23.54 3.88 7.97
CA CYS A 26 23.61 4.80 6.84
C CYS A 26 23.64 4.07 5.49
N LEU A 27 24.27 2.89 5.44
CA LEU A 27 24.31 2.05 4.23
C LEU A 27 22.92 1.47 3.94
N ILE A 28 22.23 0.93 4.94
CA ILE A 28 20.89 0.36 4.78
C ILE A 28 19.91 1.43 4.28
N THR A 29 19.88 2.61 4.91
CA THR A 29 18.97 3.68 4.48
C THR A 29 19.32 4.17 3.07
N ARG A 30 20.60 4.22 2.72
CA ARG A 30 21.04 4.62 1.38
C ARG A 30 20.61 3.62 0.32
N ILE A 31 20.76 2.31 0.57
CA ILE A 31 20.31 1.25 -0.35
C ILE A 31 18.80 1.35 -0.60
N VAL A 32 18.01 1.58 0.45
CA VAL A 32 16.55 1.73 0.33
C VAL A 32 16.19 2.96 -0.51
N ASP A 33 16.81 4.12 -0.25
CA ASP A 33 16.56 5.32 -1.07
C ASP A 33 16.97 5.12 -2.54
N MET A 34 18.09 4.43 -2.80
CA MET A 34 18.54 4.09 -4.16
C MET A 34 17.51 3.21 -4.88
N ALA A 35 17.00 2.17 -4.22
CA ALA A 35 15.97 1.31 -4.79
C ALA A 35 14.70 2.10 -5.14
N VAL A 36 14.26 3.01 -4.26
CA VAL A 36 13.10 3.87 -4.51
C VAL A 36 13.36 4.82 -5.69
N ARG A 37 14.53 5.46 -5.78
CA ARG A 37 14.91 6.33 -6.91
C ARG A 37 14.94 5.57 -8.24
N ASN A 38 15.54 4.40 -8.27
CA ASN A 38 15.60 3.56 -9.47
C ASN A 38 14.19 3.14 -9.92
N SER A 39 13.33 2.73 -8.97
CA SER A 39 11.94 2.40 -9.29
C SER A 39 11.14 3.59 -9.82
N PHE A 40 11.42 4.80 -9.34
CA PHE A 40 10.80 6.04 -9.83
C PHE A 40 11.21 6.36 -11.27
N ILE A 41 12.50 6.20 -11.59
CA ILE A 41 13.02 6.38 -12.96
C ILE A 41 12.33 5.39 -13.90
N LEU A 42 12.27 4.10 -13.52
CA LEU A 42 11.58 3.06 -14.28
C LEU A 42 10.09 3.37 -14.45
N TYR A 43 9.41 3.82 -13.40
CA TYR A 43 8.00 4.19 -13.45
C TYR A 43 7.75 5.30 -14.49
N ASN A 44 8.55 6.36 -14.47
CA ASN A 44 8.41 7.48 -15.40
C ASN A 44 8.81 7.11 -16.85
N LEU A 45 9.71 6.14 -17.02
CA LEU A 45 10.05 5.61 -18.34
C LEU A 45 8.88 4.84 -18.95
N LEU A 46 8.18 4.04 -18.13
CA LEU A 46 7.02 3.27 -18.55
C LEU A 46 5.74 4.11 -18.71
N HIS A 47 5.61 5.21 -17.96
CA HIS A 47 4.43 6.08 -17.96
C HIS A 47 4.79 7.51 -18.40
N PRO A 48 5.13 7.73 -19.67
CA PRO A 48 5.58 9.05 -20.15
C PRO A 48 4.49 10.12 -20.11
N LYS A 49 3.21 9.73 -20.15
CA LYS A 49 2.03 10.61 -20.11
C LYS A 49 1.60 10.96 -18.68
N ASP A 50 1.80 10.06 -17.73
CA ASP A 50 1.35 10.18 -16.33
C ASP A 50 2.56 10.25 -15.39
N LYS A 51 3.37 11.29 -15.56
CA LYS A 51 4.54 11.51 -14.71
C LYS A 51 4.10 11.91 -13.30
N VAL A 52 4.55 11.16 -12.31
CA VAL A 52 4.23 11.41 -10.91
C VAL A 52 5.38 12.18 -10.27
N SER A 53 5.09 13.07 -9.32
CA SER A 53 6.14 13.72 -8.54
C SER A 53 6.80 12.72 -7.60
N ILE A 54 8.09 12.88 -7.32
CA ILE A 54 8.81 11.93 -6.48
C ILE A 54 8.28 11.87 -5.04
N LYS A 55 7.70 12.98 -4.55
CA LYS A 55 7.02 13.05 -3.24
C LYS A 55 5.78 12.17 -3.23
N GLU A 56 4.96 12.27 -4.27
CA GLU A 56 3.74 11.49 -4.42
C GLU A 56 4.02 10.01 -4.64
N PHE A 57 5.05 9.68 -5.43
CA PHE A 57 5.51 8.31 -5.60
C PHE A 57 5.91 7.67 -4.26
N ARG A 58 6.71 8.37 -3.45
CA ARG A 58 7.09 7.91 -2.09
C ARG A 58 5.86 7.77 -1.18
N ARG A 59 4.90 8.71 -1.26
CA ARG A 59 3.65 8.66 -0.49
C ARG A 59 2.85 7.41 -0.85
N ASN A 60 2.72 7.09 -2.14
CA ASN A 60 1.98 5.92 -2.62
C ASN A 60 2.63 4.62 -2.12
N ILE A 61 3.96 4.53 -2.17
CA ILE A 61 4.72 3.41 -1.58
C ILE A 61 4.42 3.29 -0.08
N ALA A 62 4.54 4.38 0.69
CA ALA A 62 4.31 4.36 2.13
C ALA A 62 2.88 3.94 2.48
N VAL A 63 1.88 4.48 1.77
CA VAL A 63 0.47 4.13 1.95
C VAL A 63 0.23 2.66 1.62
N ALA A 64 0.86 2.11 0.58
CA ALA A 64 0.77 0.70 0.23
C ALA A 64 1.33 -0.22 1.31
N TYR A 65 2.52 0.07 1.82
CA TYR A 65 3.11 -0.71 2.91
C TYR A 65 2.33 -0.60 4.22
N LEU A 66 1.81 0.58 4.57
CA LEU A 66 0.98 0.75 5.76
C LEU A 66 -0.33 -0.06 5.66
N LYS A 67 -1.01 0.01 4.51
CA LYS A 67 -2.24 -0.77 4.27
C LYS A 67 -1.98 -2.27 4.25
N LEU A 68 -0.85 -2.73 3.71
CA LEU A 68 -0.42 -4.12 3.77
C LEU A 68 -0.14 -4.57 5.21
N GLY A 69 0.54 -3.72 6.00
CA GLY A 69 0.86 -3.97 7.41
C GLY A 69 -0.37 -4.07 8.31
N HIS A 70 -1.47 -3.42 7.97
CA HIS A 70 -2.74 -3.53 8.72
C HIS A 70 -3.42 -4.91 8.62
N GLY A 71 -3.03 -5.77 7.65
CA GLY A 71 -3.45 -7.17 7.60
C GLY A 71 -2.65 -8.09 8.54
N ARG A 72 -1.45 -7.66 8.97
CA ARG A 72 -0.59 -8.34 9.94
C ARG A 72 -0.66 -7.61 11.27
N ARG A 73 -1.83 -7.63 11.93
CA ARG A 73 -1.84 -7.37 13.37
C ARG A 73 -1.14 -8.55 14.04
N VAL A 74 0.17 -8.42 14.24
CA VAL A 74 0.80 -9.02 15.43
C VAL A 74 -0.04 -8.54 16.60
N GLN A 75 -0.60 -9.47 17.37
CA GLN A 75 -1.31 -9.17 18.60
C GLN A 75 -0.41 -8.23 19.42
N LYS A 76 -0.79 -6.96 19.48
CA LYS A 76 -0.22 -6.00 20.42
C LYS A 76 -1.22 -5.97 21.55
N ASP A 77 -0.85 -6.56 22.68
CA ASP A 77 -1.57 -6.51 23.96
C ASP A 77 -1.63 -5.11 24.58
N ARG A 78 -1.58 -4.05 23.76
CA ARG A 78 -1.67 -2.67 24.22
C ARG A 78 -2.53 -1.85 23.26
N PRO A 79 -3.70 -1.36 23.70
CA PRO A 79 -4.51 -0.47 22.90
C PRO A 79 -3.82 0.89 22.83
N LEU A 80 -3.11 1.15 21.73
CA LEU A 80 -2.79 2.52 21.35
C LEU A 80 -4.06 3.13 20.78
N SER A 81 -4.59 4.11 21.50
CA SER A 81 -5.73 4.95 21.13
C SER A 81 -5.35 5.82 19.93
N ILE A 82 -5.23 5.22 18.75
CA ILE A 82 -5.15 5.94 17.48
C ILE A 82 -6.57 5.96 16.93
N PRO A 83 -7.20 7.13 16.77
CA PRO A 83 -8.50 7.23 16.13
C PRO A 83 -8.39 6.58 14.75
N SER A 84 -9.24 5.60 14.48
CA SER A 84 -9.37 4.94 13.18
C SER A 84 -10.03 5.89 12.17
N THR A 85 -9.46 7.07 11.95
CA THR A 85 -9.88 8.07 10.95
C THR A 85 -9.25 7.76 9.60
N SER A 86 -9.51 6.56 9.10
CA SER A 86 -9.79 6.35 7.69
C SER A 86 -10.40 4.96 7.57
N ARG A 87 -11.52 4.84 6.87
CA ARG A 87 -11.87 3.55 6.26
C ARG A 87 -10.64 3.18 5.43
N ALA A 88 -9.83 2.24 5.89
CA ALA A 88 -8.60 1.82 5.24
C ALA A 88 -8.98 1.27 3.85
N GLN A 89 -9.11 2.17 2.89
CA GLN A 89 -9.47 1.87 1.53
C GLN A 89 -8.29 1.09 0.99
N VAL A 90 -8.50 -0.17 0.63
CA VAL A 90 -7.44 -1.04 0.10
C VAL A 90 -6.74 -0.31 -1.04
N VAL A 91 -5.41 -0.42 -1.11
CA VAL A 91 -4.68 0.15 -2.26
C VAL A 91 -5.25 -0.42 -3.55
N TYR A 92 -5.49 0.47 -4.51
CA TYR A 92 -6.05 0.12 -5.82
C TYR A 92 -5.30 -1.07 -6.43
N ASP A 93 -3.97 -0.99 -6.50
CA ASP A 93 -3.13 -2.06 -7.04
C ASP A 93 -3.26 -3.38 -6.28
N VAL A 94 -3.36 -3.34 -4.94
CA VAL A 94 -3.50 -4.55 -4.11
C VAL A 94 -4.88 -5.19 -4.27
N ARG A 95 -5.92 -4.39 -4.52
CA ARG A 95 -7.30 -4.84 -4.71
C ARG A 95 -7.48 -5.58 -6.03
N PHE A 96 -6.76 -5.17 -7.07
CA PHE A 96 -6.89 -5.64 -8.45
C PHE A 96 -5.68 -6.45 -8.95
N ASP A 97 -4.87 -7.00 -8.02
CA ASP A 97 -3.70 -7.84 -8.32
C ASP A 97 -4.10 -9.28 -8.71
N GLU A 98 -5.39 -9.63 -8.67
CA GLU A 98 -5.99 -10.95 -8.99
C GLU A 98 -5.42 -12.15 -8.22
N LYS A 99 -4.39 -11.93 -7.39
CA LYS A 99 -3.64 -12.95 -6.66
C LYS A 99 -3.97 -12.93 -5.18
N ASN A 100 -4.09 -14.11 -4.57
CA ASN A 100 -4.17 -14.31 -3.12
C ASN A 100 -5.38 -13.62 -2.43
N HIS A 101 -6.49 -13.43 -3.14
CA HIS A 101 -7.76 -13.00 -2.54
C HIS A 101 -8.55 -14.24 -2.11
N ILE A 102 -8.65 -14.49 -0.81
CA ILE A 102 -9.37 -15.64 -0.24
C ILE A 102 -10.46 -15.13 0.70
N LEU A 103 -11.65 -15.72 0.61
CA LEU A 103 -12.74 -15.48 1.55
C LEU A 103 -12.53 -16.25 2.86
N ASP A 104 -12.73 -15.56 3.97
CA ASP A 104 -12.79 -16.14 5.30
C ASP A 104 -14.00 -15.62 6.08
N LYS A 105 -14.33 -16.24 7.20
CA LYS A 105 -15.46 -15.85 8.05
C LYS A 105 -14.97 -15.01 9.23
N ARG A 106 -15.62 -13.86 9.43
CA ARG A 106 -15.54 -13.09 10.66
C ARG A 106 -16.56 -13.61 11.66
N ASP A 107 -16.25 -13.35 12.92
CA ASP A 107 -17.16 -13.59 14.04
C ASP A 107 -18.41 -12.68 13.97
N ASN A 108 -18.18 -11.37 13.75
CA ASN A 108 -19.25 -10.37 13.65
C ASN A 108 -19.67 -10.07 12.21
N GLN A 109 -20.99 -9.94 12.00
CA GLN A 109 -21.55 -9.47 10.73
C GLN A 109 -21.20 -8.00 10.46
N ARG A 110 -20.81 -7.69 9.22
CA ARG A 110 -20.56 -6.32 8.77
C ARG A 110 -21.30 -6.08 7.45
N ARG A 111 -21.58 -4.80 7.15
CA ARG A 111 -22.18 -4.42 5.86
C ARG A 111 -21.20 -4.74 4.72
N CYS A 112 -21.74 -5.29 3.63
CA CYS A 112 -20.98 -5.49 2.39
C CYS A 112 -20.40 -4.15 1.90
N GLN A 113 -19.11 -4.15 1.57
CA GLN A 113 -18.39 -2.96 1.10
C GLN A 113 -18.53 -2.73 -0.41
N PHE A 114 -19.18 -3.65 -1.13
CA PHE A 114 -19.47 -3.45 -2.55
C PHE A 114 -20.55 -2.38 -2.74
N PRO A 115 -20.34 -1.40 -3.64
CA PRO A 115 -21.33 -0.35 -3.91
C PRO A 115 -22.67 -0.98 -4.31
N LEU A 116 -23.78 -0.41 -3.85
CA LEU A 116 -25.16 -0.87 -4.10
C LEU A 116 -25.58 -2.16 -3.37
N CYS A 117 -24.71 -2.82 -2.61
CA CYS A 117 -25.10 -3.96 -1.79
C CYS A 117 -25.56 -3.52 -0.38
N LYS A 118 -26.70 -4.05 0.08
CA LYS A 118 -27.23 -3.84 1.45
C LYS A 118 -27.03 -5.05 2.38
N GLY A 119 -26.45 -6.13 1.87
CA GLY A 119 -26.24 -7.36 2.64
C GLY A 119 -25.29 -7.18 3.83
N LYS A 120 -25.45 -8.03 4.85
CA LYS A 120 -24.60 -8.09 6.06
C LYS A 120 -23.89 -9.44 6.18
N PRO A 121 -22.97 -9.79 5.25
CA PRO A 121 -22.26 -11.06 5.29
C PRO A 121 -21.29 -11.13 6.47
N ARG A 122 -20.97 -12.37 6.90
CA ARG A 122 -19.83 -12.66 7.77
C ARG A 122 -18.53 -12.85 6.98
N ASN A 123 -18.63 -12.99 5.66
CA ASN A 123 -17.49 -13.29 4.80
C ASN A 123 -16.65 -12.03 4.54
N PHE A 124 -15.33 -12.17 4.56
CA PHE A 124 -14.40 -11.08 4.27
C PHE A 124 -13.18 -11.60 3.50
N CYS A 125 -12.57 -10.73 2.68
CA CYS A 125 -11.31 -11.04 2.00
C CYS A 125 -10.14 -10.94 2.98
N LYS A 126 -9.32 -11.98 3.13
CA LYS A 126 -8.12 -11.96 4.01
C LYS A 126 -7.12 -10.87 3.64
N LYS A 127 -6.81 -10.74 2.34
CA LYS A 127 -5.82 -9.78 1.81
C LYS A 127 -6.30 -8.34 1.90
N CYS A 128 -7.56 -8.09 1.58
CA CYS A 128 -8.15 -6.76 1.50
C CYS A 128 -8.84 -6.31 2.80
N ASN A 129 -9.08 -7.22 3.74
CA ASN A 129 -9.88 -7.00 4.95
C ASN A 129 -11.26 -6.39 4.67
N ALA A 130 -11.79 -6.60 3.47
CA ALA A 130 -13.06 -6.07 2.99
C ALA A 130 -14.17 -7.10 3.22
N THR A 131 -15.25 -6.70 3.88
CA THR A 131 -16.43 -7.57 4.08
C THR A 131 -17.28 -7.58 2.82
N LEU A 132 -17.48 -8.77 2.22
CA LEU A 132 -18.09 -8.93 0.90
C LEU A 132 -19.04 -10.13 0.91
N CYS A 133 -20.17 -10.01 0.20
CA CYS A 133 -21.03 -11.16 -0.09
C CYS A 133 -20.35 -12.07 -1.10
N LEU A 134 -20.68 -13.36 -1.12
CA LEU A 134 -20.21 -14.33 -2.13
C LEU A 134 -20.34 -13.80 -3.59
N PRO A 135 -21.50 -13.28 -4.03
CA PRO A 135 -21.64 -12.74 -5.40
C PRO A 135 -20.92 -11.40 -5.61
N CYS A 136 -20.64 -10.66 -4.55
CA CYS A 136 -19.96 -9.36 -4.62
C CYS A 136 -18.44 -9.50 -4.60
N PHE A 137 -17.92 -10.64 -4.16
CA PHE A 137 -16.49 -10.91 -4.05
C PHE A 137 -15.75 -10.79 -5.40
N PRO A 138 -16.13 -11.51 -6.48
CA PRO A 138 -15.42 -11.39 -7.75
C PRO A 138 -15.53 -9.99 -8.33
N LYS A 139 -16.73 -9.39 -8.28
CA LYS A 139 -16.98 -8.02 -8.77
C LYS A 139 -16.17 -6.96 -8.03
N TYR A 140 -15.83 -7.19 -6.76
CA TYR A 140 -15.01 -6.24 -6.01
C TYR A 140 -13.54 -6.29 -6.44
N HIS A 141 -13.02 -7.44 -6.87
CA HIS A 141 -11.61 -7.63 -7.24
C HIS A 141 -11.32 -7.47 -8.74
N ASP A 142 -12.36 -7.24 -9.53
CA ASP A 142 -12.27 -7.07 -10.98
C ASP A 142 -12.23 -5.58 -11.36
N LYS A 143 -11.23 -5.19 -12.17
CA LYS A 143 -11.05 -3.81 -12.65
C LYS A 143 -12.23 -3.33 -13.49
N SER A 144 -12.94 -4.24 -14.15
CA SER A 144 -14.10 -3.94 -14.99
C SER A 144 -15.26 -3.29 -14.21
N TYR A 145 -15.30 -3.50 -12.90
CA TYR A 145 -16.31 -2.95 -11.99
C TYR A 145 -15.75 -1.87 -11.06
N ALA A 146 -14.55 -1.36 -11.33
CA ALA A 146 -13.96 -0.23 -10.61
C ALA A 146 -14.69 1.07 -11.00
N LYS A 147 -15.67 1.48 -10.19
CA LYS A 147 -16.17 2.86 -10.17
C LYS A 147 -15.33 3.71 -9.24
#